data_AF-A0A940AHI6-F1
#
_entry.id   AF-A0A940AHI6-F1
#
_cell.length_a   1.000
_cell.length_b   1.000
_cell.length_c   1.000
_cell.angle_alpha   90.00
_cell.angle_beta   90.00
_cell.angle_gamma   90.00
#
_symmetry.space_group_name_H-M   'P 1'
#
loop_
_entity.id
_entity.type
_entity.pdbx_description
1 polymer ?
#
loop_
_entity_poly.entity_id
_entity_poly.type
_entity_poly.pdbx_seq_one_letter_code
_entity_poly.pdbx_strand_id
1 'polypeptide(L)'
;MKVKVGHSIFSSNPESLAFSREAGILDFTSIPLPPTLEEGLECIKYLTANEIDFCFSSPVLRRALLRPDDELFRTKLSREEIGTLIAAGGKYCKGRDAAGELDGMIYWPVEYMFPQDDTPPADAEYPRLPQARDLEEARKFYCERLKVYFERERSFAPGVIRNTGGSMLIHHVIDAGAKIPSLEMMPGDPERLCAALRGAARSRKKEHYGILIAFGWYGGGLWDEVYFNRWINALHYSFLTGAESILSESGQLGFSGYGNNISKTSPEAERFRRILRAHREFCNTHELPVGGPTCKVAFILGNLDGCPGVWSGGTVWGQHDNPEFIAGDAEKSWNLLDGLYRKMSWFDNLNTGTEECSGQVPYGTYDIVPADTAIEELSR
;
A
#
# COMPACT_ATOMS: atom_id res chain seq x y z
N MET A 1 3.41 4.37 20.40
CA MET A 1 3.39 5.22 19.18
C MET A 1 1.94 5.52 18.79
N LYS A 2 1.66 6.73 18.28
CA LYS A 2 0.33 7.15 17.83
C LYS A 2 0.17 6.92 16.33
N VAL A 3 -0.90 6.23 15.96
CA VAL A 3 -1.25 5.96 14.56
C VAL A 3 -1.98 7.16 13.97
N LYS A 4 -1.60 7.54 12.75
CA LYS A 4 -2.24 8.60 11.99
C LYS A 4 -3.30 8.00 11.07
N VAL A 5 -4.53 8.51 11.17
CA VAL A 5 -5.65 8.04 10.36
C VAL A 5 -6.06 9.13 9.39
N GLY A 6 -6.30 8.75 8.14
CA GLY A 6 -6.87 9.67 7.18
C GLY A 6 -7.22 9.03 5.87
N HIS A 7 -6.93 9.72 4.78
CA HIS A 7 -7.29 9.23 3.44
C HIS A 7 -6.37 9.79 2.36
N SER A 8 -6.29 9.10 1.23
CA SER A 8 -5.74 9.71 0.02
C SER A 8 -6.83 10.56 -0.63
N ILE A 9 -6.60 11.87 -0.74
CA ILE A 9 -7.48 12.77 -1.49
C ILE A 9 -6.90 12.94 -2.89
N PHE A 10 -7.74 12.81 -3.90
CA PHE A 10 -7.41 13.21 -5.27
C PHE A 10 -7.54 14.73 -5.49
N SER A 11 -7.46 15.55 -4.43
CA SER A 11 -7.66 16.99 -4.49
C SER A 11 -6.80 17.72 -3.46
N SER A 12 -6.12 18.77 -3.91
CA SER A 12 -5.42 19.74 -3.07
C SER A 12 -6.31 20.90 -2.62
N ASN A 13 -7.62 20.87 -2.92
CA ASN A 13 -8.56 21.95 -2.60
C ASN A 13 -8.77 22.06 -1.07
N PRO A 14 -8.52 23.24 -0.45
CA PRO A 14 -8.78 23.49 0.97
C PRO A 14 -10.20 23.16 1.43
N GLU A 15 -11.23 23.32 0.60
CA GLU A 15 -12.62 22.98 0.98
C GLU A 15 -12.82 21.48 1.22
N SER A 16 -12.19 20.64 0.40
CA SER A 16 -12.25 19.18 0.57
C SER A 16 -11.49 18.73 1.82
N LEU A 17 -10.37 19.39 2.11
CA LEU A 17 -9.60 19.19 3.33
C LEU A 17 -10.38 19.64 4.58
N ALA A 18 -11.03 20.80 4.51
CA ALA A 18 -11.87 21.33 5.58
C ALA A 18 -13.03 20.40 5.90
N PHE A 19 -13.76 19.95 4.88
CA PHE A 19 -14.83 18.97 5.07
C PHE A 19 -14.36 17.72 5.82
N SER A 20 -13.22 17.17 5.42
CA SER A 20 -12.68 15.94 6.00
C SER A 20 -12.16 16.16 7.43
N ARG A 21 -11.57 17.31 7.70
CA ARG A 21 -11.18 17.72 9.05
C ARG A 21 -12.39 17.89 9.97
N GLU A 22 -13.41 18.61 9.53
CA GLU A 22 -14.66 18.81 10.27
C GLU A 22 -15.39 17.49 10.52
N ALA A 23 -15.30 16.55 9.57
CA ALA A 23 -15.80 15.20 9.74
C ALA A 23 -14.96 14.34 10.72
N GLY A 24 -13.83 14.83 11.22
CA GLY A 24 -12.99 14.18 12.22
C GLY A 24 -12.22 12.98 11.69
N ILE A 25 -11.84 12.98 10.41
CA ILE A 25 -11.21 11.84 9.72
C ILE A 25 -9.87 12.19 9.05
N LEU A 26 -9.18 13.25 9.49
CA LEU A 26 -8.03 13.80 8.78
C LEU A 26 -6.87 14.15 9.71
N ASP A 27 -6.03 13.16 10.04
CA ASP A 27 -4.70 13.39 10.64
C ASP A 27 -3.57 13.29 9.60
N PHE A 28 -3.79 12.52 8.54
CA PHE A 28 -2.84 12.33 7.45
C PHE A 28 -3.56 12.35 6.09
N THR A 29 -2.97 12.98 5.07
CA THR A 29 -3.47 12.86 3.69
C THR A 29 -2.38 12.68 2.64
N SER A 30 -2.70 11.96 1.57
CA SER A 30 -1.94 12.03 0.32
C SER A 30 -2.71 12.94 -0.64
N ILE A 31 -2.09 14.00 -1.15
CA ILE A 31 -2.72 14.99 -2.03
C ILE A 31 -2.01 15.05 -3.39
N PRO A 32 -2.71 15.36 -4.50
CA PRO A 32 -2.05 15.60 -5.77
C PRO A 32 -1.06 16.77 -5.68
N LEU A 33 -0.04 16.76 -6.54
CA LEU A 33 0.74 17.97 -6.76
C LEU A 33 -0.19 19.08 -7.29
N PRO A 34 -0.14 20.29 -6.71
CA PRO A 34 -0.99 21.40 -7.11
C PRO A 34 -0.60 21.87 -8.53
N PRO A 35 -1.52 22.52 -9.26
CA PRO A 35 -1.24 22.99 -10.62
C PRO A 35 -0.28 24.19 -10.64
N THR A 36 -0.20 24.96 -9.55
CA THR A 36 0.67 26.13 -9.40
C THR A 36 1.33 26.16 -8.02
N LEU A 37 2.47 26.86 -7.92
CA LEU A 37 3.17 27.05 -6.64
C LEU A 37 2.29 27.78 -5.62
N GLU A 38 1.54 28.79 -6.04
CA GLU A 38 0.67 29.60 -5.18
C GLU A 38 -0.44 28.76 -4.54
N GLU A 39 -1.19 27.99 -5.33
CA GLU A 39 -2.23 27.08 -4.83
C GLU A 39 -1.63 26.03 -3.87
N GLY A 40 -0.41 25.57 -4.18
CA GLY A 40 0.31 24.65 -3.30
C GLY A 40 0.65 25.24 -1.95
N LEU A 41 1.17 26.47 -1.93
CA LEU A 41 1.51 27.17 -0.69
C LEU A 41 0.25 27.48 0.14
N GLU A 42 -0.87 27.80 -0.49
CA GLU A 42 -2.15 27.98 0.20
C GLU A 42 -2.64 26.66 0.84
N CYS A 43 -2.60 25.56 0.08
CA CYS A 43 -2.93 24.24 0.59
C CYS A 43 -2.05 23.83 1.77
N ILE A 44 -0.73 24.00 1.65
CA ILE A 44 0.24 23.72 2.72
C ILE A 44 -0.03 24.59 3.95
N LYS A 45 -0.32 25.88 3.76
CA LYS A 45 -0.66 26.78 4.87
C LYS A 45 -1.87 26.26 5.63
N TYR A 46 -2.90 25.78 4.93
CA TYR A 46 -4.05 25.13 5.57
C TYR A 46 -3.63 23.88 6.35
N LEU A 47 -2.89 22.96 5.73
CA LEU A 47 -2.48 21.68 6.35
C LEU A 47 -1.63 21.91 7.60
N THR A 48 -0.64 22.79 7.51
CA THR A 48 0.31 23.09 8.59
C THR A 48 -0.34 23.84 9.75
N ALA A 49 -1.23 24.81 9.48
CA ALA A 49 -2.01 25.51 10.52
C ALA A 49 -2.95 24.57 11.29
N ASN A 50 -3.29 23.44 10.68
CA ASN A 50 -4.19 22.43 11.22
C ASN A 50 -3.46 21.18 11.72
N GLU A 51 -2.14 21.17 11.69
CA GLU A 51 -1.27 20.06 12.13
C GLU A 51 -1.56 18.71 11.42
N ILE A 52 -1.92 18.78 10.14
CA ILE A 52 -2.23 17.60 9.32
C ILE A 52 -0.94 17.14 8.63
N ASP A 53 -0.56 15.88 8.84
CA ASP A 53 0.56 15.27 8.13
C ASP A 53 0.15 15.00 6.68
N PHE A 54 1.08 15.12 5.72
CA PHE A 54 0.75 14.88 4.33
C PHE A 54 1.91 14.40 3.45
N CYS A 55 1.55 13.74 2.36
CA CYS A 55 2.44 13.47 1.22
C CYS A 55 1.88 14.10 -0.05
N PHE A 56 2.76 14.49 -0.97
CA PHE A 56 2.35 14.76 -2.35
C PHE A 56 2.29 13.46 -3.16
N SER A 57 1.34 13.34 -4.08
CA SER A 57 1.37 12.28 -5.07
C SER A 57 2.61 12.42 -5.94
N SER A 58 3.06 11.29 -6.47
CA SER A 58 4.11 11.25 -7.47
C SER A 58 3.85 12.21 -8.64
N PRO A 59 4.88 12.94 -9.08
CA PRO A 59 4.84 13.64 -10.35
C PRO A 59 4.97 12.70 -11.56
N VAL A 60 5.52 11.50 -11.38
CA VAL A 60 5.86 10.57 -12.46
C VAL A 60 4.73 9.58 -12.70
N LEU A 61 4.14 9.57 -13.89
CA LEU A 61 3.15 8.56 -14.23
C LEU A 61 3.78 7.16 -14.31
N ARG A 62 3.01 6.10 -14.00
CA ARG A 62 3.46 4.70 -14.16
C ARG A 62 3.92 4.41 -15.60
N ARG A 63 3.20 4.93 -16.59
CA ARG A 63 3.58 4.86 -18.03
C ARG A 63 4.90 5.58 -18.37
N ALA A 64 5.36 6.51 -17.53
CA ALA A 64 6.63 7.20 -17.71
C ALA A 64 7.85 6.28 -17.51
N LEU A 65 7.64 4.98 -17.21
CA LEU A 65 8.68 3.95 -17.15
C LEU A 65 9.37 3.69 -18.51
N LEU A 66 8.66 3.83 -19.64
CA LEU A 66 9.22 3.47 -20.95
C LEU A 66 9.74 4.63 -21.79
N ARG A 67 9.29 5.86 -21.56
CA ARG A 67 9.71 7.02 -22.35
C ARG A 67 10.11 8.19 -21.46
N PRO A 68 11.21 8.89 -21.77
CA PRO A 68 11.69 10.04 -21.01
C PRO A 68 10.97 11.35 -21.40
N ASP A 69 9.78 11.28 -21.98
CA ASP A 69 9.09 12.46 -22.53
C ASP A 69 8.39 13.26 -21.42
N ASP A 70 8.53 14.59 -21.47
CA ASP A 70 7.98 15.53 -20.48
C ASP A 70 6.44 15.52 -20.37
N GLU A 71 5.73 14.92 -21.33
CA GLU A 71 4.27 14.75 -21.31
C GLU A 71 3.79 13.65 -20.34
N LEU A 72 4.72 12.94 -19.68
CA LEU A 72 4.42 11.82 -18.79
C LEU A 72 4.48 12.21 -17.29
N PHE A 73 4.49 13.50 -16.99
CA PHE A 73 4.38 14.03 -15.63
C PHE A 73 2.98 14.55 -15.30
N ARG A 74 2.56 14.39 -14.03
CA ARG A 74 1.26 14.84 -13.51
C ARG A 74 1.20 16.34 -13.23
N THR A 75 2.31 17.06 -13.31
CA THR A 75 2.41 18.47 -12.93
C THR A 75 3.30 19.26 -13.90
N LYS A 76 3.05 20.57 -13.97
CA LYS A 76 3.91 21.54 -14.66
C LYS A 76 4.90 22.23 -13.72
N LEU A 77 4.86 21.93 -12.43
CA LEU A 77 5.79 22.48 -11.46
C LEU A 77 7.19 21.97 -11.72
N SER A 78 8.15 22.89 -11.66
CA SER A 78 9.57 22.58 -11.70
C SER A 78 10.02 21.87 -10.42
N ARG A 79 11.18 21.21 -10.49
CA ARG A 79 11.86 20.62 -9.34
C ARG A 79 12.04 21.60 -8.18
N GLU A 80 12.38 22.85 -8.48
CA GLU A 80 12.63 23.90 -7.48
C GLU A 80 11.34 24.32 -6.78
N GLU A 81 10.25 24.47 -7.53
CA GLU A 81 8.93 24.78 -6.97
C GLU A 81 8.43 23.64 -6.07
N ILE A 82 8.61 22.38 -6.48
CA ILE A 82 8.27 21.22 -5.63
C ILE A 82 9.15 21.20 -4.37
N GLY A 83 10.43 21.53 -4.50
CA GLY A 83 11.33 21.71 -3.35
C GLY A 83 10.84 22.77 -2.38
N THR A 84 10.32 23.88 -2.91
CA THR A 84 9.74 24.98 -2.13
C THR A 84 8.49 24.52 -1.38
N LEU A 85 7.60 23.77 -2.03
CA LEU A 85 6.41 23.18 -1.41
C LEU A 85 6.79 22.21 -0.27
N ILE A 86 7.75 21.31 -0.49
CA ILE A 86 8.21 20.37 0.54
C ILE A 86 8.80 21.12 1.74
N ALA A 87 9.63 22.15 1.48
CA ALA A 87 10.22 22.96 2.54
C ALA A 87 9.15 23.72 3.35
N ALA A 88 8.14 24.29 2.68
CA ALA A 88 7.03 24.99 3.32
C ALA A 88 6.19 24.07 4.21
N GLY A 89 6.06 22.78 3.86
CA GLY A 89 5.38 21.79 4.69
C GLY A 89 6.11 21.42 5.98
N GLY A 90 7.43 21.63 6.03
CA GLY A 90 8.26 21.38 7.21
C GLY A 90 8.05 19.97 7.78
N LYS A 91 7.85 19.87 9.11
CA LYS A 91 7.65 18.59 9.82
C LYS A 91 6.37 17.83 9.41
N TYR A 92 5.41 18.50 8.78
CA TYR A 92 4.13 17.92 8.38
C TYR A 92 4.20 17.25 7.00
N CYS A 93 5.12 17.67 6.13
CA CYS A 93 5.36 16.98 4.87
C CYS A 93 6.18 15.70 5.11
N LYS A 94 5.55 14.54 4.92
CA LYS A 94 6.19 13.22 5.04
C LYS A 94 6.82 12.74 3.73
N GLY A 95 6.85 13.61 2.73
CA GLY A 95 7.49 13.36 1.44
C GLY A 95 6.47 13.21 0.31
N ARG A 96 6.72 12.23 -0.55
CA ARG A 96 5.95 12.00 -1.76
C ARG A 96 5.60 10.53 -1.90
N ASP A 97 4.42 10.22 -2.42
CA ASP A 97 3.96 8.86 -2.69
C ASP A 97 4.23 8.49 -4.16
N ALA A 98 5.27 7.70 -4.40
CA ALA A 98 5.67 7.21 -5.73
C ALA A 98 4.54 6.37 -6.35
N ALA A 99 4.05 6.74 -7.54
CA ALA A 99 3.01 6.15 -8.41
C ALA A 99 1.74 5.49 -7.85
N GLY A 100 1.73 4.97 -6.61
CA GLY A 100 0.88 3.87 -6.17
C GLY A 100 1.20 2.56 -6.90
N GLU A 101 1.28 1.46 -6.17
CA GLU A 101 1.39 0.07 -6.62
C GLU A 101 2.46 -0.20 -7.69
N LEU A 102 3.71 0.26 -7.53
CA LEU A 102 4.74 0.04 -8.56
C LEU A 102 4.98 -1.44 -8.86
N ASP A 103 4.81 -2.28 -7.86
CA ASP A 103 4.83 -3.73 -7.98
C ASP A 103 3.61 -4.29 -8.73
N GLY A 104 2.65 -3.48 -9.15
CA GLY A 104 1.56 -3.89 -10.03
C GLY A 104 2.04 -4.55 -11.32
N MET A 105 3.25 -4.23 -11.78
CA MET A 105 3.85 -4.88 -12.96
C MET A 105 4.07 -6.41 -12.84
N ILE A 106 3.99 -6.98 -11.63
CA ILE A 106 4.11 -8.43 -11.42
C ILE A 106 2.78 -9.13 -11.11
N TYR A 107 1.68 -8.39 -10.89
CA TYR A 107 0.41 -8.98 -10.46
C TYR A 107 -0.85 -8.38 -11.05
N TRP A 108 -0.78 -7.23 -11.71
CA TRP A 108 -1.96 -6.67 -12.34
C TRP A 108 -2.45 -7.59 -13.47
N PRO A 109 -3.77 -7.70 -13.68
CA PRO A 109 -4.30 -8.44 -14.82
C PRO A 109 -3.73 -7.90 -16.14
N VAL A 110 -3.52 -8.82 -17.09
CA VAL A 110 -2.81 -8.54 -18.34
C VAL A 110 -3.51 -7.46 -19.19
N GLU A 111 -4.80 -7.27 -18.98
CA GLU A 111 -5.64 -6.25 -19.64
C GLU A 111 -5.25 -4.82 -19.22
N TYR A 112 -4.69 -4.65 -18.03
CA TYR A 112 -4.17 -3.36 -17.57
C TYR A 112 -2.71 -3.12 -17.97
N MET A 113 -2.10 -4.09 -18.67
CA MET A 113 -0.70 -4.04 -19.06
C MET A 113 -0.55 -3.88 -20.57
N PHE A 114 0.41 -3.06 -20.98
CA PHE A 114 0.70 -2.82 -22.40
C PHE A 114 2.06 -3.37 -22.83
N PRO A 115 2.21 -3.82 -24.10
CA PRO A 115 3.49 -4.26 -24.65
C PRO A 115 4.55 -3.16 -24.60
N GLN A 116 5.84 -3.52 -24.55
CA GLN A 116 6.93 -2.55 -24.40
C GLN A 116 7.09 -1.59 -25.58
N ASP A 117 6.75 -2.04 -26.79
CA ASP A 117 7.04 -1.31 -28.02
C ASP A 117 5.83 -0.51 -28.56
N ASP A 118 4.68 -0.62 -27.89
CA ASP A 118 3.42 -0.04 -28.35
C ASP A 118 3.08 1.29 -27.67
N THR A 119 2.25 2.08 -28.34
CA THR A 119 1.56 3.21 -27.68
C THR A 119 0.57 2.61 -26.68
N PRO A 120 0.64 2.93 -25.38
CA PRO A 120 -0.25 2.36 -24.39
C PRO A 120 -1.71 2.68 -24.75
N PRO A 121 -2.64 1.71 -24.67
CA PRO A 121 -4.07 1.97 -24.59
C PRO A 121 -4.37 3.01 -23.50
N ALA A 122 -5.46 3.76 -23.64
CA ALA A 122 -5.80 4.85 -22.72
C ALA A 122 -6.01 4.39 -21.26
N ASP A 123 -6.33 3.11 -21.08
CA ASP A 123 -6.64 2.43 -19.83
C ASP A 123 -5.50 1.53 -19.29
N ALA A 124 -4.39 1.41 -20.03
CA ALA A 124 -3.26 0.60 -19.59
C ALA A 124 -2.30 1.39 -18.67
N GLU A 125 -1.92 0.77 -17.55
CA GLU A 125 -1.18 1.42 -16.46
C GLU A 125 0.30 1.02 -16.45
N TYR A 126 0.60 -0.25 -16.77
CA TYR A 126 1.95 -0.81 -16.67
C TYR A 126 2.49 -1.37 -17.99
N PRO A 127 3.74 -1.03 -18.33
CA PRO A 127 4.45 -1.76 -19.38
C PRO A 127 4.81 -3.17 -18.89
N ARG A 128 4.55 -4.20 -19.71
CA ARG A 128 4.95 -5.58 -19.41
C ARG A 128 6.45 -5.67 -19.15
N LEU A 129 6.85 -6.56 -18.24
CA LEU A 129 8.25 -6.91 -18.05
C LEU A 129 8.74 -7.68 -19.30
N PRO A 130 10.04 -7.59 -19.66
CA PRO A 130 10.58 -8.40 -20.73
C PRO A 130 10.43 -9.89 -20.38
N GLN A 131 10.26 -10.73 -21.41
CA GLN A 131 10.23 -12.18 -21.24
C GLN A 131 11.60 -12.66 -20.77
N ALA A 132 11.63 -13.37 -19.65
CA ALA A 132 12.84 -13.90 -19.04
C ALA A 132 13.05 -15.38 -19.37
N ARG A 133 14.30 -15.82 -19.40
CA ARG A 133 14.69 -17.22 -19.62
C ARG A 133 14.71 -18.05 -18.33
N ASP A 134 14.83 -17.38 -17.19
CA ASP A 134 14.89 -17.99 -15.87
C ASP A 134 14.46 -16.99 -14.77
N LEU A 135 14.28 -17.49 -13.54
CA LEU A 135 13.81 -16.68 -12.42
C LEU A 135 14.81 -15.57 -12.03
N GLU A 136 16.12 -15.76 -12.26
CA GLU A 136 17.13 -14.75 -11.95
C GLU A 136 17.01 -13.55 -12.89
N GLU A 137 16.84 -13.82 -14.19
CA GLU A 137 16.63 -12.81 -15.22
C GLU A 137 15.29 -12.08 -15.00
N ALA A 138 14.23 -12.79 -14.62
CA ALA A 138 12.93 -12.17 -14.34
C ALA A 138 13.01 -11.21 -13.13
N ARG A 139 13.64 -11.65 -12.03
CA ARG A 139 13.92 -10.80 -10.87
C ARG A 139 14.75 -9.59 -11.26
N LYS A 140 15.80 -9.80 -12.07
CA LYS A 140 16.67 -8.72 -12.54
C LYS A 140 15.88 -7.66 -13.31
N PHE A 141 15.05 -8.05 -14.27
CA PHE A 141 14.23 -7.11 -15.03
C PHE A 141 13.29 -6.30 -14.15
N TYR A 142 12.64 -6.96 -13.19
CA TYR A 142 11.78 -6.29 -12.22
C TYR A 142 12.56 -5.27 -11.37
N CYS A 143 13.68 -5.68 -10.78
CA CYS A 143 14.51 -4.81 -9.95
C CYS A 143 15.10 -3.62 -10.73
N GLU A 144 15.57 -3.85 -11.96
CA GLU A 144 16.06 -2.78 -12.84
C GLU A 144 14.95 -1.79 -13.19
N ARG A 145 13.74 -2.28 -13.46
CA ARG A 145 12.58 -1.42 -13.74
C ARG A 145 12.23 -0.53 -12.55
N LEU A 146 12.19 -1.10 -11.34
CA LEU A 146 11.97 -0.32 -10.12
C LEU A 146 13.07 0.74 -9.92
N LYS A 147 14.34 0.35 -10.09
CA LYS A 147 15.48 1.27 -9.95
C LYS A 147 15.37 2.46 -10.89
N VAL A 148 15.08 2.23 -12.18
CA VAL A 148 14.87 3.30 -13.17
C VAL A 148 13.74 4.23 -12.75
N TYR A 149 12.64 3.70 -12.22
CA TYR A 149 11.54 4.54 -11.73
C TYR A 149 11.98 5.45 -10.58
N PHE A 150 12.60 4.88 -9.54
CA PHE A 150 13.02 5.65 -8.38
C PHE A 150 14.13 6.66 -8.71
N GLU A 151 15.00 6.37 -9.68
CA GLU A 151 15.97 7.34 -10.21
C GLU A 151 15.27 8.52 -10.91
N ARG A 152 14.26 8.26 -11.74
CA ARG A 152 13.44 9.30 -12.39
C ARG A 152 12.64 10.13 -11.39
N GLU A 153 12.04 9.48 -10.41
CA GLU A 153 11.35 10.15 -9.31
C GLU A 153 12.26 11.14 -8.58
N ARG A 154 13.51 10.73 -8.31
CA ARG A 154 14.49 11.56 -7.62
C ARG A 154 15.06 12.65 -8.50
N SER A 155 15.14 12.46 -9.82
CA SER A 155 15.60 13.51 -10.75
C SER A 155 14.55 14.60 -10.93
N PHE A 156 13.26 14.25 -10.88
CA PHE A 156 12.18 15.23 -11.04
C PHE A 156 11.88 16.00 -9.75
N ALA A 157 11.74 15.32 -8.61
CA ALA A 157 11.37 15.97 -7.35
C ALA A 157 12.24 15.54 -6.16
N PRO A 158 12.62 16.47 -5.25
CA PRO A 158 13.33 16.12 -4.03
C PRO A 158 12.39 15.45 -3.00
N GLY A 159 12.94 15.07 -1.85
CA GLY A 159 12.18 14.59 -0.70
C GLY A 159 12.19 13.07 -0.51
N VAL A 160 11.61 12.66 0.61
CA VAL A 160 11.42 11.25 0.99
C VAL A 160 10.37 10.63 0.07
N ILE A 161 10.61 9.39 -0.39
CA ILE A 161 9.66 8.66 -1.21
C ILE A 161 9.00 7.57 -0.38
N ARG A 162 7.69 7.70 -0.18
CA ARG A 162 6.76 6.64 0.20
C ARG A 162 6.38 5.86 -1.06
N ASN A 163 6.12 4.57 -0.95
CA ASN A 163 5.43 3.84 -2.00
C ASN A 163 4.43 2.88 -1.38
N THR A 164 3.21 2.92 -1.89
CA THR A 164 2.19 1.92 -1.59
C THR A 164 2.35 0.79 -2.60
N GLY A 165 2.57 -0.46 -2.17
CA GLY A 165 2.64 -1.64 -3.03
C GLY A 165 1.59 -2.68 -2.65
N GLY A 166 1.19 -3.57 -3.57
CA GLY A 166 0.14 -4.57 -3.33
C GLY A 166 0.64 -6.01 -3.16
N SER A 167 1.95 -6.26 -3.21
CA SER A 167 2.51 -7.62 -3.26
C SER A 167 3.36 -8.02 -2.05
N MET A 168 3.60 -9.32 -1.90
CA MET A 168 4.59 -9.88 -0.99
C MET A 168 6.04 -9.48 -1.35
N LEU A 169 6.28 -9.01 -2.58
CA LEU A 169 7.60 -8.66 -3.09
C LEU A 169 7.98 -7.19 -2.81
N ILE A 170 7.27 -6.52 -1.90
CA ILE A 170 7.49 -5.11 -1.56
C ILE A 170 8.91 -4.80 -1.03
N HIS A 171 9.65 -5.81 -0.56
CA HIS A 171 11.07 -5.66 -0.20
C HIS A 171 11.93 -5.18 -1.38
N HIS A 172 11.63 -5.58 -2.62
CA HIS A 172 12.31 -5.06 -3.80
C HIS A 172 12.02 -3.58 -4.06
N VAL A 173 10.81 -3.12 -3.77
CA VAL A 173 10.44 -1.70 -3.85
C VAL A 173 11.21 -0.89 -2.81
N ILE A 174 11.37 -1.44 -1.60
CA ILE A 174 12.20 -0.86 -0.54
C ILE A 174 13.66 -0.75 -0.99
N ASP A 175 14.21 -1.82 -1.55
CA ASP A 175 15.60 -1.89 -2.01
C ASP A 175 15.87 -0.91 -3.17
N ALA A 176 14.90 -0.74 -4.06
CA ALA A 176 14.99 0.21 -5.18
C ALA A 176 14.95 1.68 -4.72
N GLY A 177 14.31 1.99 -3.59
CA GLY A 177 14.41 3.33 -3.04
C GLY A 177 13.28 3.82 -2.15
N ALA A 178 12.22 3.05 -1.91
CA ALA A 178 11.16 3.46 -0.99
C ALA A 178 11.69 3.54 0.45
N LYS A 179 11.48 4.69 1.08
CA LYS A 179 11.87 4.95 2.48
C LYS A 179 10.76 4.65 3.45
N ILE A 180 9.51 4.89 3.05
CA ILE A 180 8.31 4.58 3.81
C ILE A 180 7.50 3.59 2.97
N PRO A 181 7.66 2.28 3.17
CA PRO A 181 6.82 1.32 2.48
C PRO A 181 5.39 1.41 3.01
N SER A 182 4.43 1.16 2.14
CA SER A 182 3.03 1.05 2.51
C SER A 182 2.40 -0.11 1.75
N LEU A 183 1.43 -0.77 2.34
CA LEU A 183 0.65 -1.80 1.67
C LEU A 183 -0.65 -1.21 1.14
N GLU A 184 -1.01 -1.51 -0.10
CA GLU A 184 -2.39 -1.42 -0.55
C GLU A 184 -3.14 -2.66 -0.05
N MET A 185 -3.98 -2.46 0.95
CA MET A 185 -4.79 -3.50 1.56
C MET A 185 -6.12 -3.61 0.83
N MET A 186 -6.44 -4.85 0.46
CA MET A 186 -7.37 -5.18 -0.60
C MET A 186 -6.79 -4.70 -1.94
N PRO A 187 -6.54 -5.62 -2.88
CA PRO A 187 -7.35 -6.82 -3.09
C PRO A 187 -6.72 -8.14 -2.61
N GLY A 188 -5.44 -8.14 -2.25
CA GLY A 188 -4.78 -9.35 -1.75
C GLY A 188 -5.16 -9.69 -0.32
N ASP A 189 -4.72 -10.86 0.14
CA ASP A 189 -4.96 -11.35 1.50
C ASP A 189 -4.27 -10.44 2.54
N PRO A 190 -5.02 -9.69 3.37
CA PRO A 190 -4.44 -8.79 4.35
C PRO A 190 -3.51 -9.49 5.34
N GLU A 191 -3.79 -10.74 5.68
CA GLU A 191 -3.01 -11.49 6.68
C GLU A 191 -1.61 -11.78 6.17
N ARG A 192 -1.52 -12.26 4.93
CA ARG A 192 -0.27 -12.56 4.25
C ARG A 192 0.49 -11.29 3.87
N LEU A 193 -0.19 -10.31 3.29
CA LEU A 193 0.47 -9.11 2.76
C LEU A 193 0.95 -8.18 3.88
N CYS A 194 0.23 -8.06 5.00
CA CYS A 194 0.73 -7.29 6.15
C CYS A 194 1.96 -7.96 6.78
N ALA A 195 1.99 -9.30 6.83
CA ALA A 195 3.16 -10.06 7.30
C ALA A 195 4.38 -9.82 6.41
N ALA A 196 4.19 -9.78 5.08
CA ALA A 196 5.25 -9.47 4.12
C ALA A 196 5.73 -8.01 4.23
N LEU A 197 4.82 -7.04 4.33
CA LEU A 197 5.19 -5.64 4.55
C LEU A 197 6.02 -5.47 5.83
N ARG A 198 5.57 -6.05 6.95
CA ARG A 198 6.25 -5.90 8.24
C ARG A 198 7.61 -6.59 8.23
N GLY A 199 7.72 -7.81 7.71
CA GLY A 199 8.99 -8.50 7.58
C GLY A 199 9.97 -7.78 6.64
N ALA A 200 9.49 -7.23 5.52
CA ALA A 200 10.28 -6.40 4.61
C ALA A 200 10.75 -5.09 5.28
N ALA A 201 9.87 -4.42 6.02
CA ALA A 201 10.21 -3.22 6.77
C ALA A 201 11.30 -3.51 7.82
N ARG A 202 11.15 -4.57 8.61
CA ARG A 202 12.11 -4.99 9.65
C ARG A 202 13.46 -5.37 9.08
N SER A 203 13.48 -6.27 8.08
CA SER A 203 14.72 -6.72 7.43
C SER A 203 15.53 -5.56 6.83
N ARG A 204 14.87 -4.46 6.44
CA ARG A 204 15.50 -3.26 5.89
C ARG A 204 15.52 -2.06 6.83
N LYS A 205 15.32 -2.30 8.14
CA LYS A 205 15.39 -1.31 9.23
C LYS A 205 14.52 -0.08 8.96
N LYS A 206 13.34 -0.28 8.40
CA LYS A 206 12.35 0.78 8.25
C LYS A 206 11.65 0.93 9.58
N GLU A 207 11.76 2.14 10.11
CA GLU A 207 11.08 2.50 11.35
C GLU A 207 9.58 2.63 11.12
N HIS A 208 9.19 3.10 9.93
CA HIS A 208 7.81 3.45 9.60
C HIS A 208 7.29 2.66 8.40
N TYR A 209 6.04 2.20 8.49
CA TYR A 209 5.27 1.70 7.36
C TYR A 209 3.79 2.08 7.51
N GLY A 210 3.09 2.12 6.37
CA GLY A 210 1.69 2.49 6.31
C GLY A 210 0.81 1.43 5.66
N ILE A 211 -0.49 1.65 5.72
CA ILE A 211 -1.50 0.90 4.98
C ILE A 211 -2.43 1.90 4.29
N LEU A 212 -2.63 1.72 2.99
CA LEU A 212 -3.69 2.34 2.20
C LEU A 212 -4.75 1.26 1.98
N ILE A 213 -6.01 1.52 2.33
CA ILE A 213 -7.09 0.54 2.15
C ILE A 213 -7.92 0.98 0.95
N ALA A 214 -7.81 0.22 -0.15
CA ALA A 214 -8.50 0.47 -1.42
C ALA A 214 -9.94 -0.06 -1.42
N PHE A 215 -10.65 0.16 -0.31
CA PHE A 215 -11.86 -0.60 0.03
C PHE A 215 -13.02 -0.34 -0.95
N GLY A 216 -13.18 0.90 -1.44
CA GLY A 216 -14.24 1.26 -2.40
C GLY A 216 -14.13 0.54 -3.74
N TRP A 217 -12.92 0.26 -4.21
CA TRP A 217 -12.69 -0.46 -5.46
C TRP A 217 -12.95 -1.96 -5.33
N TYR A 218 -12.64 -2.55 -4.18
CA TYR A 218 -12.61 -4.01 -4.02
C TYR A 218 -13.82 -4.62 -3.29
N GLY A 219 -15.01 -4.01 -3.44
CA GLY A 219 -16.30 -4.59 -3.04
C GLY A 219 -17.46 -4.34 -4.00
N GLY A 220 -17.18 -4.01 -5.26
CA GLY A 220 -18.20 -3.90 -6.32
C GLY A 220 -19.25 -2.79 -6.11
N GLY A 221 -18.99 -1.84 -5.22
CA GLY A 221 -19.91 -0.74 -4.89
C GLY A 221 -21.16 -1.13 -4.10
N LEU A 222 -21.28 -2.39 -3.64
CA LEU A 222 -22.37 -2.83 -2.78
C LEU A 222 -21.98 -2.68 -1.31
N TRP A 223 -22.41 -1.58 -0.69
CA TRP A 223 -22.05 -1.24 0.69
C TRP A 223 -23.06 -1.79 1.70
N ASP A 224 -23.12 -3.12 1.80
CA ASP A 224 -23.96 -3.83 2.76
C ASP A 224 -23.29 -4.02 4.15
N GLU A 225 -23.96 -4.73 5.07
CA GLU A 225 -23.42 -5.00 6.40
C GLU A 225 -22.11 -5.79 6.39
N VAL A 226 -21.98 -6.76 5.47
CA VAL A 226 -20.76 -7.57 5.36
C VAL A 226 -19.59 -6.67 4.92
N TYR A 227 -19.85 -5.79 3.97
CA TYR A 227 -18.89 -4.82 3.49
C TYR A 227 -18.45 -3.86 4.61
N PHE A 228 -19.36 -3.30 5.39
CA PHE A 228 -18.98 -2.45 6.53
C PHE A 228 -18.24 -3.21 7.64
N ASN A 229 -18.57 -4.48 7.91
CA ASN A 229 -17.84 -5.31 8.86
C ASN A 229 -16.40 -5.57 8.39
N ARG A 230 -16.21 -5.81 7.08
CA ARG A 230 -14.88 -5.92 6.48
C ARG A 230 -14.10 -4.61 6.55
N TRP A 231 -14.76 -3.47 6.37
CA TRP A 231 -14.13 -2.15 6.55
C TRP A 231 -13.61 -1.94 7.97
N ILE A 232 -14.44 -2.24 8.97
CA ILE A 232 -14.07 -2.21 10.39
C ILE A 232 -12.87 -3.14 10.64
N ASN A 233 -12.93 -4.38 10.14
CA ASN A 233 -11.85 -5.35 10.31
C ASN A 233 -10.55 -4.87 9.64
N ALA A 234 -10.59 -4.33 8.43
CA ALA A 234 -9.41 -3.83 7.72
C ALA A 234 -8.71 -2.71 8.51
N LEU A 235 -9.48 -1.77 9.07
CA LEU A 235 -8.96 -0.71 9.92
C LEU A 235 -8.29 -1.26 11.19
N HIS A 236 -8.98 -2.10 11.96
CA HIS A 236 -8.42 -2.65 13.19
C HIS A 236 -7.26 -3.60 12.93
N TYR A 237 -7.31 -4.38 11.86
CA TYR A 237 -6.21 -5.25 11.45
C TYR A 237 -4.97 -4.43 11.10
N SER A 238 -5.13 -3.32 10.37
CA SER A 238 -4.05 -2.40 10.05
C SER A 238 -3.35 -1.84 11.30
N PHE A 239 -4.14 -1.50 12.33
CA PHE A 239 -3.59 -1.09 13.62
C PHE A 239 -2.83 -2.24 14.29
N LEU A 240 -3.44 -3.43 14.39
CA LEU A 240 -2.85 -4.59 15.07
C LEU A 240 -1.56 -5.09 14.42
N THR A 241 -1.41 -4.90 13.09
CA THR A 241 -0.19 -5.26 12.37
C THR A 241 0.92 -4.24 12.50
N GLY A 242 0.69 -3.12 13.19
CA GLY A 242 1.70 -2.13 13.55
C GLY A 242 1.81 -0.92 12.62
N ALA A 243 0.87 -0.70 11.69
CA ALA A 243 0.95 0.41 10.74
C ALA A 243 0.88 1.78 11.45
N GLU A 244 1.74 2.71 11.04
CA GLU A 244 1.80 4.05 11.63
C GLU A 244 0.84 5.03 10.95
N SER A 245 0.52 4.76 9.69
CA SER A 245 -0.47 5.50 8.93
C SER A 245 -1.48 4.54 8.32
N ILE A 246 -2.76 4.86 8.46
CA ILE A 246 -3.88 4.10 7.90
C ILE A 246 -4.72 5.08 7.08
N LEU A 247 -4.70 4.90 5.76
CA LEU A 247 -5.36 5.79 4.81
C LEU A 247 -6.50 5.04 4.12
N SER A 248 -7.70 5.62 4.11
CA SER A 248 -8.78 5.19 3.23
C SER A 248 -8.54 5.74 1.82
N GLU A 249 -8.60 4.90 0.79
CA GLU A 249 -8.49 5.41 -0.58
C GLU A 249 -9.81 6.04 -1.06
N SER A 250 -10.92 5.37 -0.74
CA SER A 250 -12.25 5.67 -1.27
C SER A 250 -13.36 5.29 -0.29
N GLY A 251 -14.59 5.74 -0.56
CA GLY A 251 -15.77 5.46 0.26
C GLY A 251 -16.16 6.62 1.18
N GLN A 252 -15.19 7.23 1.88
CA GLN A 252 -15.42 8.31 2.84
C GLN A 252 -15.94 9.62 2.20
N LEU A 253 -15.64 9.85 0.92
CA LEU A 253 -16.15 10.96 0.12
C LEU A 253 -17.17 10.50 -0.94
N GLY A 254 -17.76 9.31 -0.76
CA GLY A 254 -18.55 8.66 -1.80
C GLY A 254 -17.69 7.78 -2.70
N PHE A 255 -18.29 7.31 -3.80
CA PHE A 255 -17.66 6.40 -4.75
C PHE A 255 -18.39 6.42 -6.09
N SER A 256 -17.65 6.50 -7.17
CA SER A 256 -18.18 6.44 -8.54
C SER A 256 -17.39 5.39 -9.31
N GLY A 257 -18.00 4.23 -9.57
CA GLY A 257 -17.34 3.08 -10.16
C GLY A 257 -18.28 1.86 -10.25
N TYR A 258 -17.97 0.92 -11.15
CA TYR A 258 -18.77 -0.30 -11.37
C TYR A 258 -20.27 -0.06 -11.60
N GLY A 259 -20.63 1.04 -12.26
CA GLY A 259 -22.02 1.43 -12.51
C GLY A 259 -22.75 2.05 -11.30
N ASN A 260 -22.07 2.22 -10.16
CA ASN A 260 -22.60 2.89 -8.98
C ASN A 260 -22.13 4.35 -8.91
N ASN A 261 -22.96 5.22 -8.34
CA ASN A 261 -22.61 6.61 -8.04
C ASN A 261 -23.14 7.03 -6.67
N ILE A 262 -22.30 6.84 -5.66
CA ILE A 262 -22.61 7.13 -4.27
C ILE A 262 -22.08 8.52 -3.92
N SER A 263 -22.98 9.44 -3.59
CA SER A 263 -22.62 10.80 -3.18
C SER A 263 -21.88 10.83 -1.85
N LYS A 264 -21.00 11.82 -1.65
CA LYS A 264 -20.39 12.12 -0.35
C LYS A 264 -21.41 12.37 0.76
N THR A 265 -22.62 12.82 0.43
CA THR A 265 -23.70 13.11 1.38
C THR A 265 -24.65 11.93 1.60
N SER A 266 -24.39 10.77 0.99
CA SER A 266 -25.21 9.57 1.17
C SER A 266 -25.11 9.02 2.60
N PRO A 267 -26.16 8.34 3.11
CA PRO A 267 -26.11 7.65 4.40
C PRO A 267 -24.95 6.65 4.51
N GLU A 268 -24.58 6.01 3.41
CA GLU A 268 -23.54 5.00 3.37
C GLU A 268 -22.14 5.64 3.44
N ALA A 269 -21.90 6.75 2.71
CA ALA A 269 -20.66 7.52 2.86
C ALA A 269 -20.54 8.15 4.27
N GLU A 270 -21.66 8.58 4.86
CA GLU A 270 -21.68 9.03 6.26
C GLU A 270 -21.31 7.90 7.23
N ARG A 271 -21.85 6.71 7.02
CA ARG A 271 -21.49 5.53 7.82
C ARG A 271 -20.01 5.18 7.70
N PHE A 272 -19.43 5.26 6.50
CA PHE A 272 -17.98 5.12 6.30
C PHE A 272 -17.18 6.08 7.18
N ARG A 273 -17.54 7.38 7.15
CA ARG A 273 -16.87 8.41 7.96
C ARG A 273 -17.05 8.17 9.45
N ARG A 274 -18.23 7.73 9.89
CA ARG A 274 -18.49 7.38 11.29
C ARG A 274 -17.59 6.24 11.78
N ILE A 275 -17.43 5.20 10.96
CA ILE A 275 -16.53 4.07 11.27
C ILE A 275 -15.07 4.54 11.32
N LEU A 276 -14.63 5.32 10.32
CA LEU A 276 -13.26 5.84 10.27
C LEU A 276 -12.96 6.75 11.48
N ARG A 277 -13.91 7.61 11.88
CA ARG A 277 -13.80 8.46 13.07
C ARG A 277 -13.72 7.64 14.36
N ALA A 278 -14.54 6.59 14.49
CA ALA A 278 -14.49 5.70 15.64
C ALA A 278 -13.13 4.98 15.73
N HIS A 279 -12.59 4.53 14.60
CA HIS A 279 -11.26 3.93 14.55
C HIS A 279 -10.14 4.94 14.87
N ARG A 280 -10.25 6.18 14.40
CA ARG A 280 -9.33 7.26 14.79
C ARG A 280 -9.34 7.48 16.31
N GLU A 281 -10.51 7.52 16.94
CA GLU A 281 -10.61 7.64 18.39
C GLU A 281 -10.00 6.44 19.12
N PHE A 282 -10.19 5.23 18.59
CA PHE A 282 -9.49 4.04 19.07
C PHE A 282 -7.97 4.21 18.99
N CYS A 283 -7.43 4.70 17.87
CA CYS A 283 -5.98 4.97 17.72
C CYS A 283 -5.46 6.06 18.67
N ASN A 284 -6.30 7.02 19.07
CA ASN A 284 -5.93 8.06 20.03
C ASN A 284 -5.88 7.55 21.46
N THR A 285 -6.68 6.54 21.80
CA THR A 285 -6.78 5.98 23.16
C THR A 285 -5.89 4.77 23.39
N HIS A 286 -5.42 4.12 22.32
CA HIS A 286 -4.52 2.98 22.37
C HIS A 286 -3.11 3.37 21.88
N GLU A 287 -2.11 2.56 22.22
CA GLU A 287 -0.74 2.74 21.75
C GLU A 287 -0.23 1.47 21.12
N LEU A 288 0.54 1.63 20.04
CA LEU A 288 1.32 0.55 19.45
C LEU A 288 2.75 0.55 19.98
N PRO A 289 3.37 -0.64 20.15
CA PRO A 289 4.80 -0.73 20.33
C PRO A 289 5.53 -0.08 19.14
N VAL A 290 6.65 0.58 19.43
CA VAL A 290 7.53 1.10 18.37
C VAL A 290 8.07 -0.08 17.57
N GLY A 291 7.99 -0.03 16.24
CA GLY A 291 8.39 -1.14 15.36
C GLY A 291 7.36 -2.27 15.21
N GLY A 292 6.12 -2.07 15.69
CA GLY A 292 5.01 -3.00 15.52
C GLY A 292 4.97 -4.14 16.54
N PRO A 293 4.05 -5.11 16.38
CA PRO A 293 3.83 -6.20 17.35
C PRO A 293 5.00 -7.19 17.40
N THR A 294 5.32 -7.74 18.57
CA THR A 294 6.30 -8.83 18.67
C THR A 294 5.84 -10.06 17.87
N CYS A 295 6.73 -10.61 17.04
CA CYS A 295 6.46 -11.78 16.20
C CYS A 295 7.46 -12.88 16.57
N LYS A 296 6.98 -14.05 16.99
CA LYS A 296 7.88 -15.16 17.37
C LYS A 296 8.13 -16.16 16.25
N VAL A 297 7.37 -16.05 15.17
CA VAL A 297 7.43 -16.93 14.00
C VAL A 297 7.63 -16.07 12.77
N ALA A 298 8.56 -16.48 11.92
CA ALA A 298 8.77 -15.88 10.61
C ALA A 298 8.86 -16.99 9.56
N PHE A 299 8.35 -16.69 8.37
CA PHE A 299 8.48 -17.51 7.17
C PHE A 299 9.41 -16.83 6.20
N ILE A 300 10.28 -17.61 5.55
CA ILE A 300 11.26 -17.07 4.62
C ILE A 300 10.63 -17.03 3.22
N LEU A 301 10.55 -15.84 2.64
CA LEU A 301 10.28 -15.62 1.23
C LEU A 301 11.54 -16.01 0.43
N GLY A 302 11.41 -17.00 -0.46
CA GLY A 302 12.55 -17.56 -1.20
C GLY A 302 13.29 -16.51 -2.04
N ASN A 303 14.60 -16.69 -2.25
CA ASN A 303 15.47 -15.74 -2.95
C ASN A 303 15.03 -15.39 -4.39
N LEU A 304 14.32 -16.32 -5.05
CA LEU A 304 13.78 -16.16 -6.40
C LEU A 304 12.26 -16.38 -6.44
N ASP A 305 11.61 -16.29 -5.28
CA ASP A 305 10.16 -16.40 -5.17
C ASP A 305 9.52 -15.19 -5.87
N GLY A 306 8.83 -15.47 -6.97
CA GLY A 306 8.16 -14.48 -7.80
C GLY A 306 6.67 -14.37 -7.53
N CYS A 307 6.16 -15.02 -6.47
CA CYS A 307 4.75 -14.99 -6.12
C CYS A 307 4.39 -13.63 -5.50
N PRO A 308 3.55 -12.82 -6.16
CA PRO A 308 3.13 -11.55 -5.58
C PRO A 308 2.13 -11.73 -4.43
N GLY A 309 1.49 -12.89 -4.29
CA GLY A 309 0.46 -13.15 -3.27
C GLY A 309 -0.90 -12.48 -3.54
N VAL A 310 -1.05 -11.87 -4.72
CA VAL A 310 -2.26 -11.18 -5.19
C VAL A 310 -2.36 -11.33 -6.70
N TRP A 311 -3.57 -11.46 -7.24
CA TRP A 311 -3.99 -11.27 -8.65
C TRP A 311 -3.09 -11.72 -9.83
N SER A 312 -2.09 -12.57 -9.64
CA SER A 312 -1.12 -12.87 -10.68
C SER A 312 -1.62 -13.70 -11.86
N GLY A 313 -2.91 -14.06 -11.90
CA GLY A 313 -3.45 -14.95 -12.93
C GLY A 313 -2.78 -16.33 -12.97
N GLY A 314 -2.07 -16.70 -11.90
CA GLY A 314 -1.28 -17.93 -11.84
C GLY A 314 0.10 -17.82 -12.52
N THR A 315 0.65 -16.62 -12.72
CA THR A 315 2.04 -16.44 -13.15
C THR A 315 2.92 -15.92 -12.00
N VAL A 316 4.23 -16.05 -12.18
CA VAL A 316 5.24 -15.46 -11.30
C VAL A 316 6.06 -14.41 -12.04
N TRP A 317 6.58 -13.43 -11.31
CA TRP A 317 7.41 -12.34 -11.87
C TRP A 317 6.75 -11.54 -13.01
N GLY A 318 5.41 -11.49 -13.10
CA GLY A 318 4.69 -10.78 -14.16
C GLY A 318 4.91 -11.34 -15.57
N GLN A 319 5.34 -12.59 -15.70
CA GLN A 319 5.67 -13.24 -16.97
C GLN A 319 4.40 -13.83 -17.63
N HIS A 320 3.41 -12.97 -17.94
CA HIS A 320 2.08 -13.39 -18.42
C HIS A 320 2.09 -14.23 -19.70
N ASP A 321 3.08 -14.03 -20.57
CA ASP A 321 3.18 -14.71 -21.87
C ASP A 321 4.25 -15.83 -21.88
N ASN A 322 4.83 -16.17 -20.71
CA ASN A 322 5.84 -17.23 -20.60
C ASN A 322 5.26 -18.49 -19.94
N PRO A 323 5.10 -19.61 -20.67
CA PRO A 323 4.58 -20.84 -20.09
C PRO A 323 5.50 -21.48 -19.03
N GLU A 324 6.77 -21.11 -18.97
CA GLU A 324 7.72 -21.60 -17.96
C GLU A 324 7.56 -20.90 -16.59
N PHE A 325 6.78 -19.81 -16.53
CA PHE A 325 6.59 -19.00 -15.33
C PHE A 325 5.17 -19.11 -14.77
N ILE A 326 4.53 -20.24 -15.02
CA ILE A 326 3.24 -20.57 -14.40
C ILE A 326 3.49 -21.03 -12.97
N ALA A 327 2.72 -20.49 -12.03
CA ALA A 327 2.73 -20.85 -10.62
C ALA A 327 2.48 -22.35 -10.45
N GLY A 328 3.45 -23.02 -9.82
CA GLY A 328 3.46 -24.46 -9.58
C GLY A 328 3.28 -24.78 -8.10
N ASP A 329 3.84 -25.92 -7.70
CA ASP A 329 3.76 -26.40 -6.31
C ASP A 329 4.56 -25.50 -5.34
N ALA A 330 5.61 -24.85 -5.82
CA ALA A 330 6.38 -23.88 -5.05
C ALA A 330 5.50 -22.70 -4.61
N GLU A 331 4.77 -22.06 -5.52
CA GLU A 331 3.89 -20.93 -5.20
C GLU A 331 2.69 -21.37 -4.36
N LYS A 332 2.13 -22.56 -4.64
CA LYS A 332 1.04 -23.14 -3.83
C LYS A 332 1.46 -23.46 -2.40
N SER A 333 2.76 -23.59 -2.12
CA SER A 333 3.25 -23.83 -0.76
C SER A 333 2.88 -22.69 0.20
N TRP A 334 2.64 -21.47 -0.31
CA TRP A 334 2.13 -20.35 0.49
C TRP A 334 0.74 -20.60 1.09
N ASN A 335 -0.05 -21.54 0.55
CA ASN A 335 -1.32 -21.96 1.15
C ASN A 335 -1.12 -22.71 2.49
N LEU A 336 0.11 -23.10 2.83
CA LEU A 336 0.43 -23.59 4.17
C LEU A 336 0.06 -22.56 5.24
N LEU A 337 0.18 -21.27 4.94
CA LEU A 337 -0.15 -20.18 5.86
C LEU A 337 -1.64 -20.16 6.21
N ASP A 338 -2.52 -20.61 5.31
CA ASP A 338 -3.96 -20.75 5.56
C ASP A 338 -4.25 -21.76 6.68
N GLY A 339 -3.32 -22.67 6.95
CA GLY A 339 -3.37 -23.61 8.06
C GLY A 339 -3.06 -22.98 9.43
N LEU A 340 -2.33 -21.85 9.47
CA LEU A 340 -1.89 -21.21 10.71
C LEU A 340 -3.03 -20.55 11.47
N TYR A 341 -4.07 -20.12 10.76
CA TYR A 341 -5.23 -19.43 11.32
C TYR A 341 -6.40 -20.38 11.65
N ARG A 342 -6.22 -21.69 11.46
CA ARG A 342 -7.28 -22.67 11.71
C ARG A 342 -7.51 -22.89 13.20
N LYS A 343 -8.76 -22.71 13.62
CA LYS A 343 -9.26 -23.01 14.96
C LYS A 343 -9.36 -24.51 15.16
N MET A 344 -9.03 -24.99 16.36
CA MET A 344 -9.55 -26.29 16.82
C MET A 344 -11.08 -26.21 16.94
N SER A 345 -11.77 -27.28 16.59
CA SER A 345 -13.22 -27.37 16.74
C SER A 345 -13.61 -27.31 18.21
N TRP A 346 -14.37 -26.29 18.60
CA TRP A 346 -14.87 -26.07 19.98
C TRP A 346 -15.74 -27.21 20.54
N PHE A 347 -16.21 -28.12 19.69
CA PHE A 347 -16.94 -29.33 20.07
C PHE A 347 -16.04 -30.57 20.25
N ASP A 348 -14.73 -30.46 20.01
CA ASP A 348 -13.77 -31.53 20.23
C ASP A 348 -13.54 -31.72 21.73
N ASN A 349 -13.96 -32.87 22.25
CA ASN A 349 -13.90 -33.22 23.66
C ASN A 349 -12.47 -33.50 24.16
N LEU A 350 -11.48 -33.55 23.28
CA LEU A 350 -10.05 -33.66 23.64
C LEU A 350 -9.39 -32.28 23.83
N ASN A 351 -10.08 -31.19 23.53
CA ASN A 351 -9.56 -29.83 23.72
C ASN A 351 -9.54 -29.46 25.21
N THR A 352 -8.35 -29.47 25.83
CA THR A 352 -8.14 -29.21 27.27
C THR A 352 -6.92 -28.29 27.49
N GLY A 353 -6.98 -27.36 28.45
CA GLY A 353 -5.88 -26.42 28.75
C GLY A 353 -6.39 -25.01 29.12
N THR A 354 -5.47 -24.11 29.49
CA THR A 354 -5.77 -22.68 29.75
C THR A 354 -5.58 -21.77 28.54
N GLU A 355 -4.98 -22.30 27.46
CA GLU A 355 -4.74 -21.57 26.23
C GLU A 355 -5.69 -22.05 25.15
N GLU A 356 -6.59 -21.17 24.73
CA GLU A 356 -7.45 -21.43 23.59
C GLU A 356 -6.66 -21.12 22.30
N CYS A 357 -6.19 -22.16 21.61
CA CYS A 357 -5.53 -22.01 20.29
C CYS A 357 -6.55 -21.75 19.15
N SER A 358 -7.71 -21.15 19.45
CA SER A 358 -8.76 -20.91 18.46
C SER A 358 -8.45 -19.66 17.61
N GLY A 359 -7.56 -19.84 16.63
CA GLY A 359 -7.51 -18.97 15.43
C GLY A 359 -6.52 -17.82 15.49
N GLN A 360 -5.47 -17.96 16.27
CA GLN A 360 -4.28 -17.12 16.18
C GLN A 360 -3.10 -18.05 15.94
N VAL A 361 -2.11 -17.61 15.16
CA VAL A 361 -0.83 -18.33 15.10
C VAL A 361 -0.34 -18.47 16.54
N PRO A 362 0.18 -19.63 16.99
CA PRO A 362 0.77 -19.73 18.31
C PRO A 362 1.73 -18.56 18.52
N TYR A 363 1.51 -17.77 19.57
CA TYR A 363 2.21 -16.52 19.88
C TYR A 363 1.82 -15.23 19.10
N GLY A 364 0.68 -15.19 18.40
CA GLY A 364 0.10 -13.97 17.83
C GLY A 364 0.14 -13.90 16.30
N THR A 365 0.91 -12.95 15.75
CA THR A 365 1.11 -12.76 14.30
C THR A 365 2.47 -13.33 13.85
N TYR A 366 2.67 -13.52 12.54
CA TYR A 366 3.94 -13.95 11.95
C TYR A 366 4.44 -12.95 10.91
N ASP A 367 5.75 -12.96 10.65
CA ASP A 367 6.35 -12.19 9.56
C ASP A 367 6.65 -13.06 8.34
N ILE A 368 6.62 -12.45 7.17
CA ILE A 368 7.24 -13.02 5.96
C ILE A 368 8.48 -12.18 5.68
N VAL A 369 9.66 -12.79 5.78
CA VAL A 369 10.95 -12.11 5.68
C VAL A 369 11.69 -12.52 4.40
N PRO A 370 12.31 -11.60 3.66
CA PRO A 370 13.15 -11.94 2.51
C PRO A 370 14.28 -12.91 2.89
N ALA A 371 14.61 -13.86 2.01
CA ALA A 371 15.69 -14.82 2.21
C ALA A 371 17.09 -14.19 2.41
N ASP A 372 17.28 -12.95 1.96
CA ASP A 372 18.52 -12.20 2.15
C ASP A 372 18.55 -11.37 3.45
N THR A 373 17.57 -11.57 4.34
CA THR A 373 17.54 -10.93 5.66
C THR A 373 18.70 -11.44 6.52
N ALA A 374 19.48 -10.51 7.06
CA ALA A 374 20.57 -10.84 8.00
C ALA A 374 20.00 -11.51 9.27
N ILE A 375 20.68 -12.54 9.77
CA ILE A 375 20.22 -13.33 10.94
C ILE A 375 20.00 -12.45 12.17
N GLU A 376 20.81 -11.41 12.35
CA GLU A 376 20.70 -10.48 13.47
C GLU A 376 19.35 -9.75 13.46
N GLU A 377 18.80 -9.46 12.28
CA GLU A 377 17.50 -8.79 12.13
C GLU A 377 16.32 -9.76 12.34
N LEU A 378 16.54 -11.07 12.31
CA LEU A 378 15.54 -12.10 12.63
C LEU A 378 15.37 -12.33 14.14
N SER A 379 16.26 -11.77 14.96
CA SER A 379 16.29 -11.96 16.42
C SER A 379 15.54 -10.89 17.22
N ARG A 380 14.93 -9.92 16.53
CA ARG A 380 14.10 -8.84 17.08
C ARG A 380 12.62 -9.21 17.02
#